data_AF-X1KFK2-F1
#
_entry.id   AF-X1KFK2-F1
#
_cell.length_a   1.000
_cell.length_b   1.000
_cell.length_c   1.000
_cell.angle_alpha   90.00
_cell.angle_beta   90.00
_cell.angle_gamma   90.00
#
_symmetry.space_group_name_H-M   'P 1'
#
loop_
_entity.id
_entity.type
_entity.pdbx_description
1 polymer ?
#
loop_
_entity_poly.entity_id
_entity_poly.type
_entity_poly.pdbx_seq_one_letter_code
_entity_poly.pdbx_strand_id
1 'polypeptide(L)' 'MVSRSHPDLLRRLFELEVPEVLNGIVELKSIAREAGSRSKVAVAARQEGIDPVGCC' A
#
# COMPACT_ATOMS: atom_id res chain seq x y z
N MET A 1 -6.65 -20.84 8.01
CA MET A 1 -7.64 -20.01 7.28
C MET A 1 -6.93 -18.77 6.77
N VAL A 2 -6.84 -18.57 5.45
CA VAL A 2 -6.27 -17.34 4.85
C VAL A 2 -7.45 -16.43 4.52
N SER A 3 -7.63 -15.36 5.29
CA SER A 3 -8.69 -14.38 5.03
C SER A 3 -8.25 -13.41 3.94
N ARG A 4 -8.78 -13.58 2.72
CA ARG A 4 -8.60 -12.61 1.60
C ARG A 4 -9.36 -11.29 1.83
N SER A 5 -10.13 -11.23 2.91
CA SER A 5 -10.95 -10.10 3.35
C SER A 5 -10.27 -9.27 4.43
N HIS A 6 -9.12 -9.70 4.96
CA HIS A 6 -8.47 -8.99 6.06
C HIS A 6 -8.10 -7.56 5.63
N PRO A 7 -8.43 -6.51 6.41
CA PRO A 7 -8.14 -5.12 6.04
C PRO A 7 -6.64 -4.88 5.81
N ASP A 8 -5.78 -5.53 6.60
CA ASP A 8 -4.32 -5.42 6.45
C ASP A 8 -3.71 -6.25 5.30
N LEU A 9 -4.52 -7.04 4.58
CA LEU A 9 -4.01 -7.85 3.47
C LEU A 9 -3.33 -6.98 2.41
N LEU A 10 -3.96 -5.86 2.02
CA LEU A 10 -3.37 -4.94 1.05
C LEU A 10 -2.09 -4.30 1.57
N ARG A 11 -2.08 -3.89 2.84
CA ARG A 11 -0.88 -3.28 3.44
C ARG A 11 0.31 -4.23 3.33
N ARG A 12 0.13 -5.50 3.71
CA ARG A 12 1.18 -6.53 3.58
C ARG A 12 1.53 -6.85 2.12
N LEU A 13 0.56 -6.82 1.21
CA LEU A 13 0.82 -7.03 -0.21
C LEU A 13 1.72 -5.92 -0.78
N PHE A 14 1.41 -4.66 -0.49
CA PHE A 14 2.22 -3.52 -0.91
C PHE A 14 3.62 -3.56 -0.30
N GLU A 15 3.77 -3.96 0.96
CA GLU A 15 5.09 -4.15 1.59
C GLU A 15 5.91 -5.28 0.93
N LEU A 16 5.27 -6.27 0.31
CA LEU A 16 5.97 -7.38 -0.36
C LEU A 16 6.29 -7.07 -1.82
N GLU A 17 5.41 -6.36 -2.52
CA GLU A 17 5.57 -6.04 -3.96
C GLU A 17 6.42 -4.77 -4.17
N VAL A 18 6.31 -3.78 -3.28
CA VAL A 18 6.96 -2.48 -3.44
C VAL A 18 8.08 -2.29 -2.41
N PRO A 19 9.36 -2.44 -2.80
CA PRO A 19 10.48 -2.34 -1.88
C PRO A 19 10.61 -0.95 -1.25
N GLU A 20 10.13 0.11 -1.89
CA GLU A 20 10.08 1.48 -1.37
C GLU A 20 9.14 1.59 -0.17
N VAL A 21 8.03 0.84 -0.17
CA VAL A 21 7.09 0.77 0.96
C VAL A 21 7.73 -0.02 2.11
N LEU A 22 8.39 -1.13 1.79
CA LEU A 22 9.12 -1.94 2.77
C LEU A 22 10.25 -1.16 3.46
N ASN A 23 11.03 -0.40 2.69
CA ASN A 23 12.12 0.42 3.19
C ASN A 23 11.64 1.69 3.92
N GLY A 24 10.33 1.96 3.93
CA GLY A 24 9.75 3.14 4.57
C GLY A 24 10.00 4.45 3.84
N ILE A 25 10.43 4.38 2.57
CA ILE A 25 10.59 5.54 1.67
C ILE A 25 9.22 6.05 1.23
N VAL A 26 8.29 5.13 0.96
CA VAL A 26 6.88 5.42 0.69
C VAL A 26 6.03 4.89 1.84
N GLU A 27 5.11 5.72 2.35
CA GLU A 27 4.24 5.37 3.46
C GLU A 27 2.78 5.28 3.02
N LEU A 28 2.10 4.19 3.40
CA LEU A 28 0.66 4.00 3.24
C LEU A 28 -0.10 4.78 4.32
N LYS A 29 -0.63 5.96 3.97
CA LYS A 29 -1.37 6.84 4.88
C LYS A 29 -2.78 6.33 5.18
N SER A 30 -3.49 5.86 4.16
CA SER A 30 -4.84 5.30 4.35
C SER A 30 -5.17 4.26 3.29
N ILE A 31 -5.99 3.28 3.66
CA ILE A 31 -6.49 2.24 2.77
C ILE A 31 -7.98 2.12 3.01
N ALA A 32 -8.78 2.46 1.99
CA ALA A 32 -10.21 2.22 1.97
C ALA A 32 -10.49 1.06 1.02
N ARG A 33 -10.94 -0.08 1.56
CA ARG A 33 -11.15 -1.32 0.80
C ARG A 33 -12.61 -1.77 0.90
N GLU A 34 -13.21 -1.98 -0.26
CA GLU A 34 -14.44 -2.74 -0.45
C GLU A 34 -14.06 -4.10 -1.04
N ALA A 35 -14.01 -5.13 -0.19
CA ALA A 35 -13.57 -6.46 -0.60
C ALA A 35 -14.43 -7.00 -1.76
N GLY A 36 -13.78 -7.38 -2.87
CA GLY A 36 -14.45 -7.88 -4.08
C GLY A 36 -14.92 -6.81 -5.07
N SER A 37 -14.73 -5.52 -4.77
CA SER A 37 -15.13 -4.41 -5.64
C SER A 37 -13.93 -3.50 -5.96
N ARG A 38 -13.53 -2.66 -5.00
CA ARG A 38 -12.51 -1.62 -5.21
C ARG A 38 -11.67 -1.41 -3.97
N SER A 39 -10.42 -1.02 -4.16
CA SER A 39 -9.58 -0.49 -3.11
C SER A 39 -9.06 0.88 -3.51
N LYS A 40 -9.06 1.83 -2.59
CA LYS A 40 -8.42 3.14 -2.70
C LYS A 40 -7.32 3.20 -1.66
N VAL A 41 -6.14 3.63 -2.08
CA VAL A 41 -4.95 3.68 -1.24
C VAL A 41 -4.35 5.08 -1.35
N ALA A 42 -4.10 5.72 -0.21
CA ALA A 42 -3.36 6.96 -0.14
C ALA A 42 -1.91 6.66 0.26
N VAL A 43 -0.99 7.05 -0.61
CA VAL A 43 0.46 6.90 -0.43
C VAL A 43 1.13 8.26 -0.35
N ALA A 44 2.20 8.36 0.42
CA ALA A 44 3.03 9.56 0.50
C ALA A 44 4.51 9.17 0.51
N ALA A 45 5.33 9.84 -0.30
CA ALA A 45 6.78 9.68 -0.23
C ALA A 45 7.34 10.50 0.94
N ARG A 46 8.32 9.93 1.64
CA ARG A 46 9.10 10.64 2.68
C ARG A 46 10.34 11.31 2.12
N GLN A 47 10.81 10.86 0.96
CA GLN A 47 11.99 11.39 0.29
C GLN A 47 11.57 12.23 -0.92
N GLU A 48 12.13 13.44 -1.03
CA GLU A 48 11.92 14.31 -2.18
C GLU A 48 12.52 13.68 -3.45
N GLY A 49 11.80 13.80 -4.56
CA GLY A 49 12.20 13.23 -5.86
C GLY A 49 11.68 11.81 -6.12
N ILE A 50 10.95 11.20 -5.18
CA ILE A 50 10.28 9.91 -5.39
C ILE A 50 8.78 10.13 -5.59
N ASP A 51 8.24 9.57 -6.68
CA ASP A 51 6.81 9.56 -6.93
C ASP A 51 6.18 8.31 -6.31
N PRO A 52 5.43 8.44 -5.21
CA PRO A 52 4.86 7.29 -4.53
C PRO A 52 3.75 6.60 -5.34
N VAL A 53 3.09 7.31 -6.27
CA VAL A 53 2.04 6.72 -7.12
C VAL A 53 2.66 5.98 -8.31
N GLY A 54 3.73 6.52 -8.89
CA GLY A 54 4.46 5.88 -9.99
C GLY A 54 5.22 4.61 -9.60
N CYS A 55 5.58 4.46 -8.33
CA CYS A 55 6.21 3.24 -7.79
C CYS A 55 5.23 2.12 -7.39
N CYS A 56 3.91 2.38 -7.41
CA CYS A 56 2.87 1.50 -6.85
C CYS A 56 1.95 0.88 -7.90
#